data_AF-A0A1P8B8F2-F1
#
_entry.id   AF-A0A1P8B8F2-F1
#
_cell.length_a   1.000
_cell.length_b   1.000
_cell.length_c   1.000
_cell.angle_alpha   90.00
_cell.angle_beta   90.00
_cell.angle_gamma   90.00
#
_symmetry.space_group_name_H-M   'P 1'
#
loop_
_entity.id
_entity.type
_entity.pdbx_description
1 polymer ?
#
loop_
_entity_poly.entity_id
_entity_poly.type
_entity_poly.pdbx_seq_one_letter_code
_entity_poly.pdbx_strand_id
1 'polypeptide(L)'
;MICCGFMWKSGGEDLQGFYPVREECVADVPRTRFKSRAGKTLSARKWHAAFTGDGHLDMERVLRRIQRGGIHPSIKGEVWEFLLGAYDPDSTFEERNKLRNHRREQYYAWKEECKNMVPLVGSGKFVTMAVVAEDGQPLEESSVDNQEWVVKTAITDKRVLQWMLVLSQIGLDVVRTDRYLCFYESESNQARLWDILSIYTWLNPDIGYVQGMNDICSPMIILLEDEADAFWCFERAMRRLRENFRTTATSMGVQTQLGMLSQVIKTVDPRLHQHLEDLDGGEYLFAIRMLMVLFRREFSFLDALYLWEVTRFCLCFYFGYNNCPHFLMS
;
A
#
# COMPACT_ATOMS: atom_id res chain seq x y z
N MET A 1 13.67 26.93 -13.18
CA MET A 1 14.59 26.32 -14.16
C MET A 1 15.77 25.71 -13.39
N ILE A 2 15.60 24.51 -12.86
CA ILE A 2 16.69 23.58 -12.52
C ILE A 2 16.20 22.23 -13.04
N CYS A 3 16.70 21.87 -14.22
CA CYS A 3 16.44 20.62 -14.91
C CYS A 3 17.39 19.58 -14.31
N CYS A 4 16.90 18.68 -13.45
CA CYS A 4 17.67 17.51 -13.07
C CYS A 4 17.49 16.45 -14.16
N GLY A 5 18.33 16.54 -15.19
CA GLY A 5 18.33 15.61 -16.32
C GLY A 5 18.85 14.25 -15.88
N PHE A 6 17.96 13.26 -15.76
CA PHE A 6 18.34 11.86 -15.66
C PHE A 6 18.74 11.37 -17.04
N MET A 7 20.05 11.22 -17.26
CA MET A 7 20.62 10.66 -18.47
C MET A 7 20.64 9.13 -18.35
N TRP A 8 19.69 8.46 -19.02
CA TRP A 8 19.57 7.00 -19.04
C TRP A 8 20.68 6.38 -19.90
N LYS A 9 21.64 5.68 -19.28
CA LYS A 9 22.55 4.81 -20.03
C LYS A 9 21.82 3.52 -20.39
N SER A 10 21.64 3.29 -21.69
CA SER A 10 21.13 2.04 -22.24
C SER A 10 22.12 0.91 -22.03
N GLY A 11 21.70 -0.17 -21.35
CA GLY A 11 22.44 -1.43 -21.29
C GLY A 11 22.45 -2.04 -19.89
N GLY A 12 21.56 -3.00 -19.65
CA GLY A 12 21.46 -3.74 -18.39
C GLY A 12 20.89 -2.88 -17.25
N GLU A 13 19.60 -2.55 -17.32
CA GLU A 13 18.93 -1.61 -16.41
C GLU A 13 19.16 -1.97 -14.94
N ASP A 14 19.94 -1.13 -14.27
CA ASP A 14 20.07 -1.13 -12.83
C ASP A 14 18.72 -0.71 -12.22
N LEU A 15 17.86 -1.71 -11.97
CA LEU A 15 16.54 -1.50 -11.40
C LEU A 15 16.58 -0.87 -10.01
N GLN A 16 17.75 -0.85 -9.34
CA GLN A 16 17.92 -0.20 -8.05
C GLN A 16 17.80 1.33 -8.19
N GLY A 17 18.05 1.90 -9.37
CA GLY A 17 17.88 3.33 -9.62
C GLY A 17 16.44 3.84 -9.52
N PHE A 18 15.43 2.95 -9.61
CA PHE A 18 14.02 3.35 -9.48
C PHE A 18 13.56 3.51 -8.04
N TYR A 19 14.18 2.77 -7.12
CA TYR A 19 13.84 2.76 -5.70
C TYR A 19 15.13 2.88 -4.89
N PRO A 20 15.78 4.06 -4.92
CA PRO A 20 17.08 4.24 -4.28
C PRO A 20 17.01 3.94 -2.78
N VAL A 21 17.99 3.17 -2.33
CA VAL A 21 18.21 2.82 -0.93
C VAL A 21 19.30 3.74 -0.38
N ARG A 22 19.12 4.19 0.86
CA ARG A 22 20.08 5.02 1.57
C ARG A 22 21.41 4.28 1.72
N GLU A 23 22.52 4.97 1.48
CA GLU A 23 23.85 4.34 1.40
C GLU A 23 24.18 3.54 2.67
N GLU A 24 23.81 4.09 3.84
CA GLU A 24 23.99 3.47 5.16
C GLU A 24 23.15 2.20 5.38
N CYS A 25 22.07 2.00 4.60
CA CYS A 25 21.17 0.85 4.73
C CYS A 25 21.47 -0.27 3.71
N VAL A 26 22.33 -0.03 2.70
CA VAL A 26 22.56 -0.99 1.60
C VAL A 26 23.04 -2.35 2.10
N ALA A 27 23.79 -2.41 3.19
CA ALA A 27 24.28 -3.66 3.78
C ALA A 27 23.18 -4.50 4.43
N ASP A 28 22.15 -3.85 4.98
CA ASP A 28 21.09 -4.48 5.78
C ASP A 28 19.84 -4.82 4.97
N VAL A 29 19.70 -4.24 3.77
CA VAL A 29 18.54 -4.49 2.90
C VAL A 29 18.72 -5.80 2.13
N PRO A 30 17.73 -6.71 2.15
CA PRO A 30 17.77 -7.93 1.35
C PRO A 30 18.03 -7.62 -0.12
N ARG A 31 19.00 -8.32 -0.73
CA ARG A 31 19.30 -8.15 -2.15
C ARG A 31 18.11 -8.58 -3.00
N THR A 32 17.72 -7.70 -3.92
CA THR A 32 16.61 -7.96 -4.85
C THR A 32 16.92 -9.16 -5.75
N ARG A 33 15.97 -10.11 -5.80
CA ARG A 33 16.07 -11.31 -6.65
C ARG A 33 15.36 -11.12 -7.99
N PHE A 34 14.36 -10.25 -8.05
CA PHE A 34 13.70 -9.87 -9.28
C PHE A 34 14.68 -9.20 -10.24
N LYS A 35 14.62 -9.61 -11.50
CA LYS A 35 15.42 -9.04 -12.58
C LYS A 35 14.51 -8.79 -13.78
N SER A 36 14.55 -7.57 -14.31
CA SER A 36 13.90 -7.23 -15.58
C SER A 36 14.53 -8.10 -16.66
N ARG A 37 13.69 -8.77 -17.43
CA ARG A 37 14.13 -9.66 -18.51
C ARG A 37 13.58 -9.12 -19.81
N ALA A 38 14.48 -8.66 -20.66
CA ALA A 38 14.14 -8.22 -22.01
C ALA A 38 13.26 -9.27 -22.72
N GLY A 39 12.16 -8.81 -23.31
CA GLY A 39 11.19 -9.69 -23.97
C GLY A 39 10.18 -10.38 -23.03
N LYS A 40 10.47 -10.56 -21.73
CA LYS A 40 9.54 -11.18 -20.76
C LYS A 40 8.78 -10.17 -19.91
N THR A 41 9.46 -9.17 -19.37
CA THR A 41 8.86 -8.12 -18.54
C THR A 41 7.93 -7.23 -19.37
N LEU A 42 6.82 -6.77 -18.78
CA LEU A 42 5.92 -5.80 -19.40
C LEU A 42 6.63 -4.44 -19.48
N SER A 43 7.15 -4.11 -20.66
CA SER A 43 7.77 -2.82 -20.99
C SER A 43 6.72 -1.76 -21.31
N ALA A 44 7.06 -0.47 -21.18
CA ALA A 44 6.20 0.65 -21.57
C ALA A 44 5.62 0.51 -22.99
N ARG A 45 6.44 0.18 -23.99
CA ARG A 45 5.95 -0.03 -25.37
C ARG A 45 4.84 -1.09 -25.47
N LYS A 46 4.98 -2.18 -24.70
CA LYS A 46 4.04 -3.31 -24.70
C LYS A 46 2.76 -3.00 -23.93
N TRP A 47 2.84 -2.13 -22.92
CA TRP A 47 1.71 -1.60 -22.18
C TRP A 47 0.84 -0.72 -23.07
N HIS A 48 1.43 0.31 -23.68
CA HIS A 48 0.71 1.21 -24.59
C HIS A 48 0.10 0.48 -25.80
N ALA A 49 0.80 -0.52 -26.34
CA ALA A 49 0.28 -1.34 -27.44
C ALA A 49 -0.80 -2.36 -27.03
N ALA A 50 -1.19 -2.42 -25.76
CA ALA A 50 -2.30 -3.24 -25.27
C ALA A 50 -3.63 -2.47 -25.27
N PHE A 51 -3.61 -1.16 -25.50
CA PHE A 51 -4.82 -0.35 -25.60
C PHE A 51 -5.34 -0.29 -27.04
N THR A 52 -6.66 -0.22 -27.19
CA THR A 52 -7.34 0.17 -28.43
C THR A 52 -7.22 1.69 -28.64
N GLY A 53 -7.65 2.18 -29.82
CA GLY A 53 -7.56 3.61 -30.15
C GLY A 53 -8.40 4.54 -29.25
N ASP A 54 -9.51 4.03 -28.72
CA ASP A 54 -10.43 4.68 -27.78
C ASP A 54 -10.10 4.40 -26.30
N GLY A 55 -9.23 3.42 -26.03
CA GLY A 55 -8.61 3.21 -24.71
C GLY A 55 -9.05 1.99 -23.93
N HIS A 56 -9.76 1.04 -24.53
CA HIS A 56 -9.99 -0.27 -23.89
C HIS A 56 -8.68 -1.06 -23.77
N LEU A 57 -8.47 -1.72 -22.64
CA LEU A 57 -7.26 -2.46 -22.33
C LEU A 57 -7.45 -3.96 -22.59
N ASP A 58 -6.57 -4.56 -23.40
CA ASP A 58 -6.42 -6.02 -23.49
C ASP A 58 -5.75 -6.57 -22.21
N MET A 59 -6.58 -6.68 -21.16
CA MET A 59 -6.15 -7.07 -19.82
C MET A 59 -5.60 -8.50 -19.81
N GLU A 60 -6.19 -9.40 -20.59
CA GLU A 60 -5.76 -10.79 -20.65
C GLU A 60 -4.32 -10.91 -21.17
N ARG A 61 -3.98 -10.18 -22.23
CA ARG A 61 -2.62 -10.11 -22.76
C ARG A 61 -1.64 -9.45 -21.79
N VAL A 62 -2.08 -8.45 -21.05
CA VAL A 62 -1.27 -7.79 -20.00
C VAL A 62 -0.98 -8.77 -18.86
N LEU A 63 -2.00 -9.43 -18.30
CA LEU A 63 -1.86 -10.36 -17.19
C LEU A 63 -0.92 -11.53 -17.52
N ARG A 64 -1.05 -12.13 -18.72
CA ARG A 64 -0.12 -13.19 -19.17
C ARG A 64 1.34 -12.74 -19.20
N ARG A 65 1.60 -11.47 -19.50
CA ARG A 65 2.97 -10.91 -19.51
C ARG A 65 3.47 -10.66 -18.10
N ILE A 66 2.62 -10.10 -17.24
CA ILE A 66 2.95 -9.88 -15.82
C ILE A 66 3.30 -11.21 -15.15
N GLN A 67 2.52 -12.27 -15.36
CA GLN A 67 2.80 -13.59 -14.82
C GLN A 67 4.13 -14.19 -15.30
N ARG A 68 4.58 -13.85 -16.53
CA ARG A 68 5.83 -14.39 -17.12
C ARG A 68 7.09 -13.64 -16.69
N GLY A 69 6.98 -12.36 -16.34
CA GLY A 69 8.17 -11.52 -16.16
C GLY A 69 7.98 -10.22 -15.38
N GLY A 70 6.82 -10.00 -14.78
CA GLY A 70 6.51 -8.82 -13.97
C GLY A 70 6.34 -7.54 -14.78
N ILE A 71 6.23 -6.43 -14.05
CA ILE A 71 6.07 -5.09 -14.62
C ILE A 71 7.38 -4.32 -14.53
N HIS A 72 7.75 -3.64 -15.62
CA HIS A 72 8.89 -2.73 -15.62
C HIS A 72 8.61 -1.52 -14.68
N PRO A 73 9.54 -1.13 -13.80
CA PRO A 73 9.30 -0.08 -12.80
C PRO A 73 8.73 1.22 -13.34
N SER A 74 9.16 1.64 -14.55
CA SER A 74 8.73 2.90 -15.17
C SER A 74 7.23 3.01 -15.47
N ILE A 75 6.48 1.90 -15.43
CA ILE A 75 5.04 1.89 -15.70
C ILE A 75 4.23 1.25 -14.57
N LYS A 76 4.87 0.92 -13.43
CA LYS A 76 4.18 0.22 -12.34
C LYS A 76 2.98 1.02 -11.82
N GLY A 77 3.11 2.34 -11.67
CA GLY A 77 2.01 3.21 -11.24
C GLY A 77 0.76 3.06 -12.12
N GLU A 78 0.90 3.30 -13.43
CA GLU A 78 -0.21 3.18 -14.39
C GLU A 78 -0.83 1.79 -14.41
N VAL A 79 -0.01 0.73 -14.39
CA VAL A 79 -0.51 -0.64 -14.46
C VAL A 79 -1.23 -1.02 -13.16
N TRP A 80 -0.74 -0.55 -12.01
CA TRP A 80 -1.35 -0.83 -10.70
C TRP A 80 -2.75 -0.22 -10.55
N GLU A 81 -3.03 0.92 -11.19
CA GLU A 81 -4.39 1.48 -11.21
C GLU A 81 -5.40 0.49 -11.85
N PHE A 82 -5.00 -0.31 -12.85
CA PHE A 82 -5.85 -1.38 -13.40
C PHE A 82 -5.81 -2.65 -12.55
N LEU A 83 -4.62 -3.05 -12.09
CA LEU A 83 -4.48 -4.27 -11.30
C LEU A 83 -5.22 -4.22 -9.97
N LEU A 84 -5.36 -3.04 -9.37
CA LEU A 84 -6.12 -2.81 -8.14
C LEU A 84 -7.60 -2.50 -8.41
N GLY A 85 -8.05 -2.55 -9.66
CA GLY A 85 -9.43 -2.25 -10.03
C GLY A 85 -9.82 -0.79 -9.77
N ALA A 86 -8.86 0.14 -9.79
CA ALA A 86 -9.16 1.56 -9.81
C ALA A 86 -9.77 1.95 -11.17
N TYR A 87 -9.27 1.36 -12.26
CA TYR A 87 -9.87 1.45 -13.58
C TYR A 87 -10.41 0.12 -14.09
N ASP A 88 -11.52 0.21 -14.82
CA ASP A 88 -12.08 -0.89 -15.58
C ASP A 88 -11.30 -1.05 -16.89
N PRO A 89 -10.78 -2.23 -17.25
CA PRO A 89 -10.18 -2.47 -18.56
C PRO A 89 -11.09 -2.14 -19.74
N ASP A 90 -12.40 -2.27 -19.55
CA ASP A 90 -13.41 -2.00 -20.58
C ASP A 90 -13.82 -0.51 -20.62
N SER A 91 -13.16 0.37 -19.86
CA SER A 91 -13.35 1.82 -19.97
C SER A 91 -12.56 2.45 -21.12
N THR A 92 -13.04 3.58 -21.62
CA THR A 92 -12.33 4.46 -22.56
C THR A 92 -11.36 5.41 -21.85
N PHE A 93 -10.48 6.09 -22.60
CA PHE A 93 -9.62 7.14 -22.04
C PHE A 93 -10.42 8.29 -21.41
N GLU A 94 -11.51 8.70 -22.06
CA GLU A 94 -12.34 9.82 -21.59
C GLU A 94 -13.05 9.48 -20.28
N GLU A 95 -13.61 8.27 -20.17
CA GLU A 95 -14.26 7.80 -18.94
C GLU A 95 -13.27 7.72 -17.78
N ARG A 96 -12.06 7.20 -18.01
CA ARG A 96 -11.02 7.18 -16.97
C ARG A 96 -10.59 8.57 -16.56
N ASN A 97 -10.47 9.50 -17.50
CA ASN A 97 -10.10 10.88 -17.17
C ASN A 97 -11.17 11.57 -16.31
N LYS A 98 -12.45 11.39 -16.66
CA LYS A 98 -13.59 11.87 -15.85
C LYS A 98 -13.58 11.25 -14.45
N LEU A 99 -13.38 9.93 -14.37
CA LEU A 99 -13.32 9.21 -13.11
C LEU A 99 -12.14 9.66 -12.24
N ARG A 100 -10.96 9.87 -12.83
CA ARG A 100 -9.77 10.39 -12.14
C ARG A 100 -10.05 11.76 -11.55
N ASN A 101 -10.58 12.69 -12.33
CA ASN A 101 -10.91 14.04 -11.85
C ASN A 101 -11.92 14.01 -10.71
N HIS A 102 -13.02 13.27 -10.87
CA HIS A 102 -14.03 13.13 -9.83
C HIS A 102 -13.46 12.56 -8.52
N ARG A 103 -12.61 11.55 -8.63
CA ARG A 103 -11.94 10.92 -7.48
C ARG A 103 -10.97 11.84 -6.76
N ARG A 104 -10.21 12.65 -7.52
CA ARG A 104 -9.32 13.67 -6.98
C ARG A 104 -10.11 14.73 -6.24
N GLU A 105 -11.15 15.28 -6.86
CA GLU A 105 -12.06 16.25 -6.23
C GLU A 105 -12.65 15.69 -4.92
N GLN A 106 -13.14 14.45 -4.95
CA GLN A 106 -13.70 13.80 -3.77
C GLN A 106 -12.68 13.63 -2.64
N TYR A 107 -11.47 13.17 -2.97
CA TYR A 107 -10.40 13.02 -1.98
C TYR A 107 -10.01 14.35 -1.35
N TYR A 108 -9.82 15.40 -2.16
CA TYR A 108 -9.45 16.71 -1.64
C TYR A 108 -10.58 17.35 -0.82
N ALA A 109 -11.84 17.09 -1.15
CA ALA A 109 -12.97 17.49 -0.31
C ALA A 109 -12.92 16.83 1.08
N TRP A 110 -12.64 15.53 1.16
CA TRP A 110 -12.45 14.83 2.45
C TRP A 110 -11.21 15.31 3.20
N LYS A 111 -10.14 15.62 2.47
CA LYS A 111 -8.92 16.19 3.05
C LYS A 111 -9.19 17.54 3.71
N GLU A 112 -9.96 18.41 3.06
CA GLU A 112 -10.38 19.70 3.63
C GLU A 112 -11.35 19.51 4.82
N GLU A 113 -12.27 18.54 4.78
CA GLU A 113 -13.11 18.18 5.94
C GLU A 113 -12.24 17.76 7.14
N CYS A 114 -11.28 16.87 6.92
CA CYS A 114 -10.35 16.41 7.96
C CYS A 114 -9.48 17.55 8.50
N LYS A 115 -9.02 18.45 7.62
CA LYS A 115 -8.22 19.63 7.96
C LYS A 115 -8.99 20.63 8.82
N ASN A 116 -10.29 20.80 8.60
CA ASN A 116 -11.13 21.67 9.44
C ASN A 116 -11.23 21.16 10.89
N MET A 117 -11.13 19.84 11.10
CA MET A 117 -11.11 19.23 12.43
C MET A 117 -9.70 19.20 13.02
N VAL A 118 -8.70 18.85 12.20
CA VAL A 118 -7.29 18.74 12.57
C VAL A 118 -6.45 19.48 11.52
N PRO A 119 -6.06 20.76 11.76
CA PRO A 119 -5.37 21.60 10.78
C PRO A 119 -4.03 21.05 10.26
N LEU A 120 -3.48 20.04 10.94
CA LEU A 120 -2.29 19.33 10.53
C LEU A 120 -2.48 18.50 9.25
N VAL A 121 -3.70 18.00 8.99
CA VAL A 121 -4.01 17.24 7.77
C VAL A 121 -3.81 18.12 6.54
N GLY A 122 -2.92 17.68 5.65
CA GLY A 122 -2.55 18.45 4.46
C GLY A 122 -1.59 19.61 4.68
N SER A 123 -1.03 19.78 5.88
CA SER A 123 -0.03 20.81 6.16
C SER A 123 1.39 20.46 5.68
N GLY A 124 1.62 19.20 5.30
CA GLY A 124 2.96 18.67 5.05
C GLY A 124 3.73 18.27 6.31
N LYS A 125 3.07 18.28 7.47
CA LYS A 125 3.57 17.80 8.77
C LYS A 125 2.65 16.73 9.35
N PHE A 126 3.12 16.00 10.34
CA PHE A 126 2.35 14.98 11.05
C PHE A 126 2.77 14.89 12.53
N VAL A 127 2.00 14.16 13.34
CA VAL A 127 2.23 14.02 14.79
C VAL A 127 2.60 12.61 15.18
N THR A 128 3.53 12.48 16.12
CA THR A 128 3.89 11.20 16.74
C THR A 128 3.48 11.12 18.21
N MET A 129 2.97 12.21 18.78
CA MET A 129 2.54 12.30 20.18
C MET A 129 1.03 12.48 20.24
N ALA A 130 0.41 11.91 21.28
CA ALA A 130 -1.02 12.08 21.51
C ALA A 130 -1.34 13.56 21.71
N VAL A 131 -2.43 13.99 21.08
CA VAL A 131 -2.87 15.40 21.08
C VAL A 131 -3.99 15.63 22.10
N VAL A 132 -4.79 14.59 22.31
CA VAL A 132 -5.96 14.59 23.20
C VAL A 132 -5.88 13.39 24.12
N ALA A 133 -6.35 13.56 25.35
CA ALA A 133 -6.55 12.48 26.29
C ALA A 133 -7.83 11.69 25.95
N GLU A 134 -8.00 10.51 26.55
CA GLU A 134 -9.17 9.65 26.33
C GLU A 134 -10.50 10.31 26.76
N ASP A 135 -10.44 11.30 27.64
CA ASP A 135 -11.58 12.11 28.10
C ASP A 135 -11.91 13.30 27.18
N GLY A 136 -11.17 13.45 26.07
CA GLY A 136 -11.34 14.52 25.09
C GLY A 136 -10.73 15.85 25.49
N GLN A 137 -10.01 15.92 26.61
CA GLN A 137 -9.26 17.11 26.99
C GLN A 137 -7.97 17.23 26.15
N PRO A 138 -7.58 18.44 25.72
CA PRO A 138 -6.28 18.67 25.12
C PRO A 138 -5.16 18.33 26.10
N LEU A 139 -4.10 17.67 25.62
CA LEU A 139 -2.89 17.46 26.41
C LEU A 139 -2.02 18.74 26.35
N GLU A 140 -1.66 19.30 27.50
CA GLU A 140 -0.72 20.42 27.59
C GLU A 140 0.65 20.00 27.04
N GLU A 141 1.20 20.89 26.22
CA GLU A 141 2.33 20.71 25.32
C GLU A 141 3.51 19.90 25.87
N SER A 142 3.95 18.88 25.13
CA SER A 142 5.37 18.55 25.08
C SER A 142 6.06 19.52 24.11
N SER A 143 6.57 20.62 24.67
CA SER A 143 7.68 21.46 24.21
C SER A 143 8.37 21.09 22.88
N VAL A 144 7.73 21.35 21.74
CA VAL A 144 8.41 21.46 20.44
C VAL A 144 7.86 22.69 19.71
N ASP A 145 8.72 23.69 19.50
CA ASP A 145 8.47 24.93 18.78
C ASP A 145 7.83 24.67 17.40
N ASN A 146 6.52 24.88 17.28
CA ASN A 146 5.76 25.27 16.06
C ASN A 146 4.26 25.01 16.24
N GLN A 147 3.65 25.67 17.23
CA GLN A 147 2.25 25.46 17.55
C GLN A 147 1.31 26.44 16.87
N GLU A 148 0.91 26.09 15.66
CA GLU A 148 -0.22 26.73 14.96
C GLU A 148 -1.48 25.84 14.95
N TRP A 149 -1.38 24.57 15.37
CA TRP A 149 -2.43 23.55 15.20
C TRP A 149 -3.02 22.98 16.50
N VAL A 150 -2.72 23.57 17.67
CA VAL A 150 -3.16 23.05 18.98
C VAL A 150 -4.67 22.99 19.08
N VAL A 151 -5.18 21.86 19.55
CA VAL A 151 -6.57 21.65 19.91
C VAL A 151 -6.87 22.48 21.16
N LYS A 152 -7.48 23.65 21.00
CA LYS A 152 -7.72 24.60 22.11
C LYS A 152 -9.00 24.34 22.89
N THR A 153 -9.81 23.37 22.47
CA THR A 153 -11.15 23.14 23.02
C THR A 153 -11.38 21.64 23.20
N ALA A 154 -12.10 21.28 24.27
CA ALA A 154 -12.50 19.91 24.52
C ALA A 154 -13.31 19.35 23.35
N ILE A 155 -12.96 18.14 22.91
CA ILE A 155 -13.64 17.46 21.81
C ILE A 155 -14.80 16.64 22.37
N THR A 156 -16.02 17.02 22.02
CA THR A 156 -17.25 16.35 22.47
C THR A 156 -17.76 15.31 21.48
N ASP A 157 -17.38 15.41 20.21
CA ASP A 157 -17.75 14.43 19.19
C ASP A 157 -16.92 13.15 19.37
N LYS A 158 -17.60 12.05 19.70
CA LYS A 158 -16.99 10.75 19.95
C LYS A 158 -16.23 10.20 18.73
N ARG A 159 -16.72 10.43 17.51
CA ARG A 159 -16.08 9.96 16.28
C ARG A 159 -14.78 10.72 16.05
N VAL A 160 -14.82 12.05 16.21
CA VAL A 160 -13.64 12.91 16.08
C VAL A 160 -12.60 12.55 17.13
N LEU A 161 -13.01 12.38 18.39
CA LEU A 161 -12.12 11.97 19.48
C LEU A 161 -11.43 10.63 19.18
N GLN A 162 -12.20 9.61 18.81
CA GLN A 162 -11.63 8.29 18.48
C GLN A 162 -10.64 8.35 17.32
N TRP A 163 -10.93 9.16 16.31
CA TRP A 163 -10.02 9.38 15.18
C TRP A 163 -8.75 10.12 15.60
N MET A 164 -8.86 11.16 16.43
CA MET A 164 -7.70 11.92 16.92
C MET A 164 -6.77 11.07 17.80
N LEU A 165 -7.33 10.17 18.62
CA LEU A 165 -6.55 9.26 19.46
C LEU A 165 -5.63 8.32 18.65
N VAL A 166 -6.00 7.99 17.41
CA VAL A 166 -5.19 7.09 16.56
C VAL A 166 -4.17 7.83 15.68
N LEU A 167 -4.25 9.16 15.54
CA LEU A 167 -3.36 9.93 14.65
C LEU A 167 -1.88 9.85 15.05
N SER A 168 -1.58 9.82 16.34
CA SER A 168 -0.22 9.68 16.87
C SER A 168 0.36 8.31 16.57
N GLN A 169 -0.46 7.25 16.68
CA GLN A 169 -0.10 5.88 16.32
C GLN A 169 0.23 5.78 14.82
N ILE A 170 -0.58 6.42 13.95
CA ILE A 170 -0.28 6.50 12.52
C ILE A 170 1.08 7.18 12.31
N GLY A 171 1.34 8.31 12.97
CA GLY A 171 2.63 8.99 12.83
C GLY A 171 3.83 8.16 13.29
N LEU A 172 3.70 7.44 14.40
CA LEU A 172 4.74 6.52 14.88
C LEU A 172 5.02 5.40 13.86
N ASP A 173 4.01 4.88 13.18
CA ASP A 173 4.18 3.88 12.12
C ASP A 173 4.77 4.50 10.84
N VAL A 174 4.36 5.71 10.45
CA VAL A 174 4.91 6.47 9.32
C VAL A 174 6.42 6.63 9.46
N VAL A 175 6.89 7.09 10.64
CA VAL A 175 8.34 7.25 10.91
C VAL A 175 9.09 5.93 10.78
N ARG A 176 8.45 4.78 11.05
CA ARG A 176 9.05 3.44 10.96
C ARG A 176 8.89 2.78 9.59
N THR A 177 8.19 3.42 8.64
CA THR A 177 7.88 2.84 7.32
C THR A 177 9.09 2.96 6.39
N ASP A 178 9.51 1.82 5.81
CA ASP A 178 10.56 1.69 4.79
C ASP A 178 11.72 2.71 4.89
N ARG A 179 12.23 2.97 6.10
CA ARG A 179 13.26 4.00 6.40
C ARG A 179 14.57 3.87 5.60
N TYR A 180 14.79 2.73 4.98
CA TYR A 180 15.94 2.45 4.13
C TYR A 180 15.77 3.03 2.71
N LEU A 181 14.57 3.41 2.29
CA LEU A 181 14.33 4.04 0.99
C LEU A 181 14.56 5.55 1.08
N CYS A 182 15.30 6.12 0.13
CA CYS A 182 15.51 7.58 0.05
C CYS A 182 14.19 8.36 -0.12
N PHE A 183 13.14 7.71 -0.64
CA PHE A 183 11.80 8.30 -0.75
C PHE A 183 11.29 8.87 0.58
N TYR A 184 11.57 8.19 1.69
CA TYR A 184 11.14 8.60 3.03
C TYR A 184 12.11 9.56 3.73
N GLU A 185 13.18 10.02 3.08
CA GLU A 185 13.97 11.14 3.62
C GLU A 185 13.21 12.46 3.58
N SER A 186 12.29 12.60 2.63
CA SER A 186 11.42 13.78 2.53
C SER A 186 10.29 13.72 3.56
N GLU A 187 10.24 14.71 4.45
CA GLU A 187 9.12 14.89 5.39
C GLU A 187 7.78 15.05 4.66
N SER A 188 7.78 15.67 3.48
CA SER A 188 6.58 15.80 2.64
C SER A 188 6.03 14.45 2.21
N ASN A 189 6.88 13.48 1.85
CA ASN A 189 6.44 12.13 1.49
C ASN A 189 5.92 11.35 2.71
N GLN A 190 6.53 11.55 3.89
CA GLN A 190 6.02 10.98 5.13
C GLN A 190 4.64 11.59 5.49
N ALA A 191 4.49 12.90 5.35
CA ALA A 191 3.22 13.58 5.57
C ALA A 191 2.14 13.12 4.59
N ARG A 192 2.47 12.88 3.31
CA ARG A 192 1.55 12.28 2.33
C ARG A 192 1.06 10.90 2.78
N LEU A 193 1.95 10.05 3.32
CA LEU A 193 1.57 8.75 3.88
C LEU A 193 0.59 8.93 5.06
N TRP A 194 0.94 9.85 5.96
CA TRP A 194 0.14 10.14 7.14
C TRP A 194 -1.25 10.69 6.78
N ASP A 195 -1.35 11.61 5.83
CA ASP A 195 -2.60 12.20 5.34
C ASP A 195 -3.54 11.11 4.80
N ILE A 196 -3.03 10.25 3.90
CA ILE A 196 -3.83 9.17 3.29
C ILE A 196 -4.35 8.21 4.36
N LEU A 197 -3.50 7.78 5.29
CA LEU A 197 -3.90 6.86 6.37
C LEU A 197 -4.90 7.52 7.32
N SER A 198 -4.70 8.80 7.64
CA SER A 198 -5.60 9.56 8.51
C SER A 198 -6.99 9.71 7.88
N ILE A 199 -7.06 10.10 6.60
CA ILE A 199 -8.31 10.25 5.85
C ILE A 199 -9.00 8.89 5.68
N TYR A 200 -8.26 7.83 5.34
CA TYR A 200 -8.83 6.49 5.22
C TYR A 200 -9.47 6.04 6.54
N THR A 201 -8.79 6.29 7.66
CA THR A 201 -9.26 5.94 9.00
C THR A 201 -10.52 6.73 9.38
N TRP A 202 -10.60 8.01 9.02
CA TRP A 202 -11.80 8.82 9.21
C TRP A 202 -13.01 8.26 8.45
N LEU A 203 -12.79 7.84 7.20
CA LEU A 203 -13.84 7.33 6.31
C LEU A 203 -14.29 5.90 6.66
N ASN A 204 -13.46 5.10 7.34
CA ASN A 204 -13.71 3.70 7.65
C ASN A 204 -13.65 3.43 9.16
N PRO A 205 -14.56 3.99 9.98
CA PRO A 205 -14.51 3.84 11.44
C PRO A 205 -14.66 2.40 11.92
N ASP A 206 -15.31 1.53 11.14
CA ASP A 206 -15.47 0.10 11.48
C ASP A 206 -14.14 -0.68 11.46
N ILE A 207 -13.18 -0.21 10.67
CA ILE A 207 -11.84 -0.80 10.58
C ILE A 207 -10.87 0.00 11.45
N GLY A 208 -10.99 1.33 11.40
CA GLY A 208 -10.04 2.23 12.01
C GLY A 208 -8.64 2.11 11.36
N TYR A 209 -7.62 2.45 12.14
CA TYR A 209 -6.23 2.23 11.78
C TYR A 209 -5.70 0.99 12.49
N VAL A 210 -5.09 0.08 11.73
CA VAL A 210 -4.42 -1.12 12.26
C VAL A 210 -2.98 -1.12 11.79
N GLN A 211 -2.05 -1.41 12.71
CA GLN A 211 -0.63 -1.48 12.41
C GLN A 211 -0.37 -2.46 11.25
N GLY A 212 0.36 -1.99 10.23
CA GLY A 212 0.60 -2.71 8.98
C GLY A 212 -0.13 -2.10 7.78
N MET A 213 -1.16 -1.28 7.99
CA MET A 213 -1.80 -0.54 6.89
C MET A 213 -0.83 0.43 6.19
N ASN A 214 0.10 1.01 6.94
CA ASN A 214 1.20 1.82 6.42
C ASN A 214 2.09 1.05 5.42
N ASP A 215 2.33 -0.24 5.66
CA ASP A 215 3.14 -1.09 4.77
C ASP A 215 2.42 -1.41 3.46
N ILE A 216 1.08 -1.42 3.47
CA ILE A 216 0.25 -1.57 2.27
C ILE A 216 0.17 -0.25 1.50
N CYS A 217 0.09 0.88 2.21
CA CYS A 217 -0.01 2.20 1.60
C CYS A 217 1.32 2.72 1.03
N SER A 218 2.46 2.32 1.62
CA SER A 218 3.81 2.72 1.20
C SER A 218 4.06 2.55 -0.31
N PRO A 219 3.82 1.37 -0.90
CA PRO A 219 3.88 1.19 -2.35
C PRO A 219 3.01 2.16 -3.16
N MET A 220 1.81 2.49 -2.69
CA MET A 220 0.88 3.33 -3.44
C MET A 220 1.41 4.75 -3.59
N ILE A 221 1.96 5.32 -2.52
CA ILE A 221 2.49 6.70 -2.56
C ILE A 221 3.84 6.80 -3.30
N ILE A 222 4.60 5.70 -3.35
CA ILE A 222 5.85 5.63 -4.11
C ILE A 222 5.55 5.49 -5.61
N LEU A 223 4.51 4.73 -5.97
CA LEU A 223 4.17 4.45 -7.36
C LEU A 223 3.32 5.55 -8.01
N LEU A 224 2.58 6.33 -7.23
CA LEU A 224 1.62 7.32 -7.72
C LEU A 224 2.02 8.72 -7.24
N GLU A 225 2.17 9.62 -8.21
CA GLU A 225 2.58 11.01 -7.96
C GLU A 225 1.49 11.80 -7.23
N ASP A 226 0.23 11.61 -7.62
CA ASP A 226 -0.92 12.28 -7.02
C ASP A 226 -1.39 11.52 -5.77
N GLU A 227 -1.58 12.27 -4.68
CA GLU A 227 -1.98 11.72 -3.38
C GLU A 227 -3.37 11.08 -3.42
N ALA A 228 -4.31 11.65 -4.18
CA ALA A 228 -5.65 11.08 -4.29
C ALA A 228 -5.63 9.76 -5.07
N ASP A 229 -4.84 9.67 -6.14
CA ASP A 229 -4.72 8.43 -6.91
C ASP A 229 -4.13 7.31 -6.02
N ALA A 230 -3.14 7.65 -5.18
CA ALA A 230 -2.58 6.74 -4.18
C ALA A 230 -3.62 6.32 -3.14
N PHE A 231 -4.44 7.25 -2.63
CA PHE A 231 -5.54 6.95 -1.72
C PHE A 231 -6.52 5.95 -2.33
N TRP A 232 -6.95 6.15 -3.58
CA TRP A 232 -7.91 5.26 -4.22
C TRP A 232 -7.33 3.86 -4.49
N CYS A 233 -6.07 3.77 -4.88
CA CYS A 233 -5.39 2.48 -5.00
C CYS A 233 -5.26 1.76 -3.64
N PHE A 234 -4.93 2.50 -2.59
CA PHE A 234 -4.89 1.99 -1.22
C PHE A 234 -6.26 1.52 -0.74
N GLU A 235 -7.31 2.30 -0.96
CA GLU A 235 -8.69 1.96 -0.60
C GLU A 235 -9.12 0.64 -1.26
N ARG A 236 -8.81 0.47 -2.54
CA ARG A 236 -9.11 -0.76 -3.28
C ARG A 236 -8.33 -1.96 -2.76
N ALA A 237 -7.05 -1.79 -2.43
CA ALA A 237 -6.25 -2.82 -1.78
C ALA A 237 -6.88 -3.22 -0.43
N MET A 238 -7.28 -2.24 0.38
CA MET A 238 -7.89 -2.48 1.68
C MET A 238 -9.25 -3.15 1.60
N ARG A 239 -10.06 -2.96 0.55
CA ARG A 239 -11.32 -3.71 0.37
C ARG A 239 -11.12 -5.22 0.41
N ARG A 240 -9.96 -5.71 -0.03
CA ARG A 240 -9.59 -7.14 -0.02
C ARG A 240 -8.98 -7.58 1.28
N LEU A 241 -8.13 -6.72 1.83
CA LEU A 241 -7.41 -7.01 3.06
C LEU A 241 -8.25 -6.72 4.30
N ARG A 242 -9.44 -6.10 4.18
CA ARG A 242 -10.28 -5.70 5.32
C ARG A 242 -10.53 -6.85 6.30
N GLU A 243 -10.70 -8.07 5.81
CA GLU A 243 -10.97 -9.24 6.67
C GLU A 243 -9.72 -9.65 7.47
N ASN A 244 -8.51 -9.30 7.02
CA ASN A 244 -7.29 -9.46 7.79
C ASN A 244 -7.19 -8.44 8.93
N PHE A 245 -7.83 -7.28 8.80
CA PHE A 245 -7.70 -6.15 9.74
C PHE A 245 -8.92 -5.94 10.65
N ARG A 246 -10.06 -6.61 10.37
CA ARG A 246 -11.35 -6.19 10.91
C ARG A 246 -11.57 -6.35 12.41
N THR A 247 -10.89 -7.22 13.17
CA THR A 247 -11.04 -7.18 14.64
C THR A 247 -9.97 -7.95 15.41
N THR A 248 -9.22 -7.20 16.21
CA THR A 248 -8.40 -7.66 17.33
C THR A 248 -9.31 -8.16 18.46
N ALA A 249 -9.66 -9.45 18.45
CA ALA A 249 -10.08 -10.27 19.61
C ALA A 249 -10.40 -11.72 19.20
N THR A 250 -10.82 -11.94 17.95
CA THR A 250 -10.99 -13.28 17.36
C THR A 250 -10.61 -13.19 15.90
N SER A 251 -9.35 -13.53 15.67
CA SER A 251 -8.59 -13.54 14.42
C SER A 251 -9.17 -14.48 13.35
N MET A 252 -10.44 -14.40 12.99
CA MET A 252 -11.08 -15.36 12.08
C MET A 252 -10.42 -15.39 10.69
N GLY A 253 -10.09 -14.23 10.13
CA GLY A 253 -9.43 -14.13 8.81
C GLY A 253 -8.02 -14.72 8.81
N VAL A 254 -7.14 -14.20 9.66
CA VAL A 254 -5.73 -14.64 9.73
C VAL A 254 -5.61 -16.06 10.28
N GLN A 255 -6.38 -16.47 11.29
CA GLN A 255 -6.33 -17.85 11.81
C GLN A 255 -6.78 -18.87 10.78
N THR A 256 -7.77 -18.55 9.93
CA THR A 256 -8.13 -19.43 8.83
C THR A 256 -6.96 -19.59 7.86
N GLN A 257 -6.24 -18.51 7.55
CA GLN A 257 -5.04 -18.57 6.71
C GLN A 257 -3.88 -19.32 7.38
N LEU A 258 -3.69 -19.17 8.69
CA LEU A 258 -2.70 -19.94 9.46
C LEU A 258 -3.05 -21.43 9.51
N GLY A 259 -4.33 -21.76 9.71
CA GLY A 259 -4.83 -23.12 9.64
C GLY A 259 -4.58 -23.75 8.27
N MET A 260 -4.87 -23.02 7.19
CA MET A 260 -4.53 -23.45 5.83
C MET A 260 -3.03 -23.63 5.63
N LEU A 261 -2.21 -22.69 6.11
CA LEU A 261 -0.75 -22.77 6.04
C LEU A 261 -0.22 -24.02 6.77
N SER A 262 -0.73 -24.28 7.97
CA SER A 262 -0.42 -25.47 8.76
C SER A 262 -0.75 -26.75 7.99
N GLN A 263 -1.94 -26.84 7.37
CA GLN A 263 -2.32 -28.00 6.54
C GLN A 263 -1.43 -28.17 5.30
N VAL A 264 -1.05 -27.07 4.65
CA VAL A 264 -0.15 -27.11 3.49
C VAL A 264 1.22 -27.62 3.89
N ILE A 265 1.81 -27.08 4.97
CA ILE A 265 3.14 -27.50 5.44
C ILE A 265 3.10 -28.95 5.91
N LYS A 266 2.07 -29.35 6.65
CA LYS A 266 1.86 -30.75 7.05
C LYS A 266 1.80 -31.71 5.87
N THR A 267 1.28 -31.25 4.73
CA THR A 267 1.17 -32.06 3.51
C THR A 267 2.48 -32.07 2.70
N VAL A 268 3.13 -30.92 2.56
CA VAL A 268 4.31 -30.72 1.71
C VAL A 268 5.60 -31.18 2.41
N ASP A 269 5.74 -30.86 3.69
CA ASP A 269 6.87 -31.24 4.54
C ASP A 269 6.40 -31.60 5.97
N PRO A 270 5.94 -32.85 6.16
CA PRO A 270 5.46 -33.31 7.47
C PRO A 270 6.54 -33.25 8.56
N ARG A 271 7.82 -33.37 8.20
CA ARG A 271 8.93 -33.33 9.17
C ARG A 271 9.13 -31.93 9.71
N LEU A 272 9.06 -30.92 8.84
CA LEU A 272 9.08 -29.52 9.26
C LEU A 272 7.87 -29.19 10.14
N HIS A 273 6.66 -29.63 9.76
CA HIS A 273 5.47 -29.41 10.56
C HIS A 273 5.63 -30.00 11.97
N GLN A 274 6.07 -31.26 12.09
CA GLN A 274 6.29 -31.89 13.40
C GLN A 274 7.36 -31.15 14.21
N HIS A 275 8.45 -30.73 13.57
CA HIS A 275 9.48 -29.96 14.26
C HIS A 275 8.96 -28.62 14.81
N LEU A 276 8.07 -27.95 14.08
CA LEU A 276 7.43 -26.72 14.55
C LEU A 276 6.47 -27.00 15.70
N GLU A 277 5.69 -28.08 15.65
CA GLU A 277 4.83 -28.53 16.76
C GLU A 277 5.65 -28.83 18.03
N ASP A 278 6.78 -29.54 17.89
CA ASP A 278 7.67 -29.88 19.01
C ASP A 278 8.31 -28.64 19.67
N LEU A 279 8.31 -27.49 18.99
CA LEU A 279 8.80 -26.20 19.48
C LEU A 279 7.66 -25.26 19.95
N ASP A 280 6.45 -25.77 20.15
CA ASP A 280 5.23 -24.99 20.45
C ASP A 280 4.88 -23.94 19.36
N GLY A 281 5.39 -24.14 18.14
CA GLY A 281 5.18 -23.29 16.96
C GLY A 281 4.07 -23.78 16.02
N GLY A 282 3.27 -24.77 16.43
CA GLY A 282 2.24 -25.43 15.63
C GLY A 282 1.08 -24.53 15.16
N GLU A 283 0.89 -23.39 15.82
CA GLU A 283 -0.10 -22.37 15.45
C GLU A 283 0.40 -21.38 14.38
N TYR A 284 1.68 -21.45 13.99
CA TYR A 284 2.28 -20.60 12.95
C TYR A 284 2.15 -19.09 13.21
N LEU A 285 2.05 -18.66 14.48
CA LEU A 285 1.86 -17.24 14.84
C LEU A 285 2.97 -16.32 14.27
N PHE A 286 4.18 -16.84 14.04
CA PHE A 286 5.26 -16.12 13.37
C PHE A 286 4.90 -15.63 11.95
N ALA A 287 3.95 -16.30 11.28
CA ALA A 287 3.49 -15.96 9.94
C ALA A 287 2.38 -14.89 9.94
N ILE A 288 1.81 -14.50 11.09
CA ILE A 288 0.76 -13.47 11.18
C ILE A 288 1.20 -12.19 10.47
N ARG A 289 2.37 -11.68 10.84
CA ARG A 289 2.93 -10.46 10.23
C ARG A 289 3.13 -10.63 8.73
N MET A 290 3.62 -11.79 8.30
CA MET A 290 3.84 -12.08 6.88
C MET A 290 2.52 -12.05 6.10
N LEU A 291 1.46 -12.64 6.63
CA LEU A 291 0.17 -12.71 5.94
C LEU A 291 -0.59 -11.38 5.98
N MET A 292 -0.56 -10.68 7.11
CA MET A 292 -1.26 -9.39 7.27
C MET A 292 -0.76 -8.33 6.29
N VAL A 293 0.56 -8.24 6.09
CA VAL A 293 1.17 -7.25 5.18
C VAL A 293 1.72 -7.87 3.90
N LEU A 294 1.21 -9.04 3.50
CA LEU A 294 1.54 -9.71 2.23
C LEU A 294 3.06 -9.83 1.97
N PHE A 295 3.81 -10.24 2.99
CA PHE A 295 5.26 -10.41 2.98
C PHE A 295 6.06 -9.13 2.70
N ARG A 296 5.45 -7.93 2.80
CA ARG A 296 6.16 -6.66 2.59
C ARG A 296 7.38 -6.52 3.51
N ARG A 297 7.37 -7.13 4.68
CA ARG A 297 8.51 -7.02 5.59
C ARG A 297 9.56 -8.12 5.42
N GLU A 298 9.33 -9.12 4.55
CA GLU A 298 10.25 -10.25 4.34
C GLU A 298 11.12 -10.10 3.09
N PHE A 299 10.70 -9.24 2.16
CA PHE A 299 11.33 -9.08 0.86
C PHE A 299 11.84 -7.65 0.66
N SER A 300 12.82 -7.48 -0.23
CA SER A 300 13.18 -6.15 -0.75
C SER A 300 11.96 -5.46 -1.34
N PHE A 301 11.97 -4.12 -1.38
CA PHE A 301 10.83 -3.35 -1.89
C PHE A 301 10.38 -3.85 -3.27
N LEU A 302 11.34 -3.95 -4.21
CA LEU A 302 11.06 -4.41 -5.57
C LEU A 302 10.56 -5.87 -5.62
N ASP A 303 11.10 -6.76 -4.79
CA ASP A 303 10.67 -8.16 -4.76
C ASP A 303 9.24 -8.31 -4.24
N ALA A 304 8.81 -7.52 -3.25
CA ALA A 304 7.41 -7.59 -2.82
C ALA A 304 6.46 -6.97 -3.85
N LEU A 305 6.83 -5.86 -4.50
CA LEU A 305 6.00 -5.35 -5.60
C LEU A 305 5.83 -6.43 -6.67
N TYR A 306 6.92 -7.09 -7.05
CA TYR A 306 6.85 -8.20 -7.99
C TYR A 306 5.98 -9.35 -7.46
N LEU A 307 6.12 -9.73 -6.19
CA LEU A 307 5.28 -10.75 -5.56
C LEU A 307 3.80 -10.36 -5.65
N TRP A 308 3.44 -9.12 -5.36
CA TRP A 308 2.05 -8.64 -5.40
C TRP A 308 1.47 -8.62 -6.82
N GLU A 309 2.31 -8.34 -7.81
CA GLU A 309 1.94 -8.35 -9.23
C GLU A 309 1.63 -9.76 -9.74
N VAL A 310 2.45 -10.75 -9.35
CA VAL A 310 2.31 -12.13 -9.82
C VAL A 310 1.38 -12.98 -8.97
N THR A 311 1.14 -12.58 -7.72
CA THR A 311 0.20 -13.27 -6.84
C THR A 311 -1.24 -12.85 -7.15
N ARG A 312 -2.18 -13.68 -6.65
CA ARG A 312 -3.62 -13.47 -6.79
C ARG A 312 -4.12 -12.12 -6.27
N PHE A 313 -3.28 -11.38 -5.53
CA PHE A 313 -3.55 -10.03 -5.03
C PHE A 313 -4.02 -9.08 -6.15
N CYS A 314 -3.32 -9.07 -7.29
CA CYS A 314 -3.71 -8.31 -8.48
C CYS A 314 -4.59 -9.15 -9.44
N LEU A 315 -4.26 -10.43 -9.63
CA LEU A 315 -4.91 -11.28 -10.65
C LEU A 315 -6.39 -11.62 -10.35
N CYS A 316 -6.84 -11.60 -9.09
CA CYS A 316 -8.26 -11.77 -8.76
C CYS A 316 -9.09 -10.48 -8.89
N PHE A 317 -8.52 -9.31 -9.22
CA PHE A 317 -9.34 -8.12 -9.56
C PHE A 317 -10.19 -8.34 -10.82
N TYR A 318 -9.67 -9.11 -11.77
CA TYR A 318 -10.41 -9.40 -12.99
C TYR A 318 -11.45 -10.50 -12.82
N PHE A 319 -11.11 -11.62 -12.16
CA PHE A 319 -12.01 -12.77 -12.04
C PHE A 319 -13.11 -12.65 -10.99
N GLY A 320 -13.02 -11.69 -10.06
CA GLY A 320 -14.03 -11.46 -9.03
C GLY A 320 -15.17 -10.52 -9.45
N TYR A 321 -15.02 -9.77 -10.55
CA TYR A 321 -16.06 -8.86 -11.07
C TYR A 321 -16.93 -9.53 -12.15
N ASN A 322 -16.37 -10.48 -12.89
CA ASN A 322 -17.07 -11.25 -13.91
C ASN A 322 -17.13 -12.73 -13.49
N ASN A 323 -18.33 -13.23 -13.16
CA ASN A 323 -18.58 -14.67 -13.03
C ASN A 323 -18.09 -15.40 -14.31
N CYS A 324 -16.95 -16.09 -14.26
CA CYS A 324 -16.69 -17.19 -15.21
C CYS A 324 -15.63 -18.20 -14.75
N PRO A 325 -15.83 -19.52 -15.00
CA PRO A 325 -15.14 -20.61 -14.31
C PRO A 325 -13.95 -21.22 -15.07
N HIS A 326 -13.42 -20.58 -16.13
CA HIS A 326 -12.58 -21.31 -17.11
C HIS A 326 -11.05 -21.15 -17.02
N PHE A 327 -10.50 -20.37 -16.07
CA PHE A 327 -9.04 -20.11 -16.05
C PHE A 327 -8.22 -20.97 -15.07
N LEU A 328 -8.79 -22.04 -14.53
CA LEU A 328 -8.12 -22.91 -13.55
C LEU A 328 -7.62 -24.26 -14.10
N MET A 329 -7.60 -24.46 -15.42
CA MET A 329 -7.02 -25.67 -16.03
C MET A 329 -6.20 -25.34 -17.28
N SER A 330 -5.01 -24.78 -17.09
CA SER A 330 -3.89 -24.90 -18.05
C SER A 330 -2.59 -24.40 -17.44
#